data_AF-A0A0B2VLX7-F1
#
_entry.id   AF-A0A0B2VLX7-F1
#
_cell.length_a   1.000
_cell.length_b   1.000
_cell.length_c   1.000
_cell.angle_alpha   90.00
_cell.angle_beta   90.00
_cell.angle_gamma   90.00
#
_symmetry.space_group_name_H-M   'P 1'
#
loop_
_entity.id
_entity.type
_entity.pdbx_description
1 polymer ?
#
loop_
_entity_poly.entity_id
_entity_poly.type
_entity_poly.pdbx_seq_one_letter_code
_entity_poly.pdbx_strand_id
1 'polypeptide(L)'
;MHRVAFVGSLILIALPLTFTKPPQYAVEKCCGTKHADCCMESIRFSRPLHCDTMELRSKITIIDCIQSEMYGFAQLSALNFTDVTCCDVFADNDNDAESECENVCVAVMQMAGLRNDRKLRKIKTCMKRNPLYRCFLRCVQWNHESSAAFVFEEHCSWRNKMLPGKLYLGDELRV
;
A
#
# COMPACT_ATOMS: atom_id res chain seq x y z
N MET A 1 9.81 -57.63 -16.77
CA MET A 1 8.74 -57.27 -15.81
C MET A 1 9.38 -56.44 -14.71
N HIS A 2 9.11 -55.13 -14.58
CA HIS A 2 9.21 -54.36 -13.33
C HIS A 2 8.33 -53.10 -13.48
N ARG A 3 7.19 -53.09 -12.78
CA ARG A 3 6.31 -51.92 -12.67
C ARG A 3 6.71 -51.16 -11.40
N VAL A 4 7.20 -49.94 -11.55
CA VAL A 4 7.40 -49.01 -10.43
C VAL A 4 6.05 -48.32 -10.17
N ALA A 5 5.46 -48.60 -9.01
CA ALA A 5 4.24 -47.95 -8.57
C ALA A 5 4.60 -46.61 -7.89
N PHE A 6 4.25 -45.50 -8.52
CA PHE A 6 4.27 -44.18 -7.87
C PHE A 6 3.04 -44.07 -6.96
N VAL A 7 3.26 -44.19 -5.64
CA VAL A 7 2.26 -43.87 -4.63
C VAL A 7 2.22 -42.34 -4.49
N GLY A 8 1.24 -41.72 -5.15
CA GLY A 8 1.00 -40.28 -5.04
C GLY A 8 0.49 -39.94 -3.64
N SER A 9 1.35 -39.31 -2.82
CA SER A 9 0.91 -38.62 -1.59
C SER A 9 0.20 -37.32 -1.97
N LEU A 10 -1.12 -37.34 -1.91
CA LEU A 10 -1.96 -36.14 -1.89
C LEU A 10 -1.76 -35.43 -0.54
N ILE A 11 -0.79 -34.51 -0.48
CA ILE A 11 -0.70 -33.54 0.62
C ILE A 11 -1.87 -32.56 0.43
N LEU A 12 -2.94 -32.77 1.19
CA LEU A 12 -3.97 -31.77 1.43
C LEU A 12 -3.34 -30.62 2.21
N ILE A 13 -2.85 -29.61 1.49
CA ILE A 13 -2.48 -28.32 2.08
C ILE A 13 -3.80 -27.67 2.50
N ALA A 14 -4.15 -27.79 3.78
CA ALA A 14 -5.19 -26.98 4.39
C ALA A 14 -4.71 -25.52 4.34
N LEU A 15 -5.16 -24.76 3.34
CA LEU A 15 -4.99 -23.32 3.36
C LEU A 15 -5.71 -22.81 4.62
N PRO A 16 -5.03 -22.08 5.53
CA PRO A 16 -5.73 -21.42 6.60
C PRO A 16 -6.74 -20.46 5.98
N LEU A 17 -8.02 -20.79 6.14
CA LEU A 17 -9.12 -19.85 5.95
C LEU A 17 -8.91 -18.77 7.02
N THR A 18 -8.14 -17.74 6.68
CA THR A 18 -8.15 -16.50 7.46
C THR A 18 -9.58 -15.98 7.38
N PHE A 19 -10.35 -16.19 8.44
CA PHE A 19 -11.69 -15.64 8.57
C PHE A 19 -11.57 -14.13 8.56
N THR A 20 -11.75 -13.54 7.38
CA THR A 20 -11.88 -12.10 7.25
C THR A 20 -13.15 -11.69 7.95
N LYS A 21 -13.07 -10.82 8.96
CA LYS A 21 -14.27 -10.32 9.64
C LYS A 21 -15.11 -9.51 8.66
N PRO A 22 -16.45 -9.54 8.77
CA PRO A 22 -17.32 -8.80 7.87
C PRO A 22 -17.13 -7.28 8.04
N PRO A 23 -17.36 -6.48 6.99
CA PRO A 23 -17.27 -5.02 7.05
C PRO A 23 -18.04 -4.39 8.22
N GLN A 24 -19.24 -4.89 8.53
CA GLN A 24 -20.10 -4.40 9.61
C GLN A 24 -19.39 -4.44 10.96
N TYR A 25 -18.76 -5.57 11.27
CA TYR A 25 -18.00 -5.74 12.51
C TYR A 25 -16.85 -4.74 12.61
N ALA A 26 -16.09 -4.54 11.53
CA ALA A 26 -14.97 -3.60 11.51
C ALA A 26 -15.45 -2.14 11.69
N VAL A 27 -16.55 -1.77 11.05
CA VAL A 27 -17.13 -0.42 11.18
C VAL A 27 -17.62 -0.14 12.59
N GLU A 28 -18.38 -1.06 13.18
CA GLU A 28 -18.87 -0.94 14.57
C GLU A 28 -17.72 -0.78 15.56
N LYS A 29 -16.62 -1.51 15.34
CA LYS A 29 -15.46 -1.48 16.22
C LYS A 29 -14.61 -0.23 16.06
N CYS A 30 -14.44 0.27 14.83
CA CYS A 30 -13.41 1.24 14.50
C CYS A 30 -13.91 2.68 14.30
N CYS A 31 -15.11 2.88 13.74
CA CYS A 31 -15.52 4.19 13.22
C CYS A 31 -16.31 5.05 14.21
N GLY A 32 -16.79 4.45 15.30
CA GLY A 32 -17.75 5.09 16.20
C GLY A 32 -19.08 5.41 15.50
N THR A 33 -20.07 5.88 16.26
CA THR A 33 -21.42 6.13 15.73
C THR A 33 -21.45 7.28 14.72
N LYS A 34 -20.63 8.31 14.90
CA LYS A 34 -20.60 9.51 14.04
C LYS A 34 -20.19 9.22 12.59
N HIS A 35 -19.28 8.28 12.37
CA HIS A 35 -18.69 8.03 11.03
C HIS A 35 -19.03 6.64 10.46
N ALA A 36 -19.91 5.88 11.12
CA ALA A 36 -20.23 4.50 10.74
C ALA A 36 -20.70 4.36 9.29
N ASP A 37 -21.68 5.18 8.86
CA ASP A 37 -22.24 5.10 7.51
C ASP A 37 -21.20 5.44 6.43
N CYS A 38 -20.42 6.51 6.64
CA CYS A 38 -19.34 6.90 5.74
C CYS A 38 -18.25 5.81 5.64
N CYS A 39 -17.84 5.23 6.76
CA CYS A 39 -16.90 4.11 6.75
C CYS A 39 -17.45 2.91 5.98
N MET A 40 -18.71 2.55 6.24
CA MET A 40 -19.37 1.44 5.56
C MET A 40 -19.43 1.68 4.05
N GLU A 41 -19.76 2.90 3.63
CA GLU A 41 -19.76 3.29 2.22
C GLU A 41 -18.37 3.18 1.60
N SER A 42 -17.35 3.75 2.25
CA SER A 42 -15.95 3.68 1.81
C SER A 42 -15.48 2.24 1.62
N ILE A 43 -15.79 1.34 2.57
CA ILE A 43 -15.44 -0.08 2.47
C ILE A 43 -16.20 -0.74 1.32
N ARG A 44 -17.53 -0.56 1.26
CA ARG A 44 -18.40 -1.21 0.27
C ARG A 44 -18.02 -0.87 -1.16
N PHE A 45 -17.67 0.39 -1.41
CA PHE A 45 -17.29 0.86 -2.74
C PHE A 45 -15.78 0.90 -2.98
N SER A 46 -14.97 0.42 -2.03
CA SER A 46 -13.50 0.45 -2.11
C SER A 46 -12.96 1.85 -2.45
N ARG A 47 -13.50 2.87 -1.78
CA ARG A 47 -13.13 4.28 -1.98
C ARG A 47 -12.24 4.79 -0.85
N PRO A 48 -11.39 5.80 -1.09
CA PRO A 48 -10.64 6.47 -0.03
C PRO A 48 -11.56 6.97 1.08
N LEU A 49 -11.19 6.75 2.34
CA LEU A 49 -12.01 7.18 3.48
C LEU A 49 -12.01 8.71 3.59
N HIS A 50 -13.15 9.31 3.25
CA HIS A 50 -13.39 10.75 3.37
C HIS A 50 -14.74 10.97 4.05
N CYS A 51 -14.70 11.15 5.37
CA CYS A 51 -15.89 11.47 6.13
C CYS A 51 -15.82 12.94 6.54
N ASP A 52 -16.94 13.65 6.39
CA ASP A 52 -17.03 15.04 6.80
C ASP A 52 -16.65 15.20 8.27
N THR A 53 -15.89 16.26 8.57
CA THR A 53 -15.43 16.60 9.92
C THR A 53 -14.51 15.57 10.58
N MET A 54 -13.99 14.58 9.83
CA MET A 54 -13.00 13.63 10.34
C MET A 54 -11.61 14.27 10.34
N GLU A 55 -11.00 14.36 11.53
CA GLU A 55 -9.63 14.82 11.65
C GLU A 55 -8.62 13.81 11.10
N LEU A 56 -7.48 14.29 10.62
CA LEU A 56 -6.43 13.44 10.06
C LEU A 56 -5.98 12.36 11.05
N ARG A 57 -5.78 12.70 12.33
CA ARG A 57 -5.38 11.72 13.36
C ARG A 57 -6.42 10.60 13.51
N SER A 58 -7.71 10.94 13.53
CA SER A 58 -8.79 9.95 13.56
C SER A 58 -8.80 9.09 12.31
N LYS A 59 -8.57 9.69 11.13
CA LYS A 59 -8.49 8.96 9.86
C LYS A 59 -7.39 7.90 9.86
N ILE A 60 -6.18 8.22 10.35
CA ILE A 60 -5.08 7.26 10.51
C ILE A 60 -5.53 6.08 11.35
N THR A 61 -6.02 6.35 12.57
CA THR A 61 -6.44 5.30 13.52
C THR A 61 -7.58 4.42 12.97
N ILE A 62 -8.56 5.03 12.29
CA ILE A 62 -9.71 4.31 11.74
C ILE A 62 -9.28 3.38 10.59
N ILE A 63 -8.45 3.86 9.66
CA ILE A 63 -7.99 3.05 8.52
C ILE A 63 -7.21 1.83 9.02
N ASP A 64 -6.25 2.02 9.92
CA ASP A 64 -5.43 0.92 10.46
C ASP A 64 -6.27 -0.06 11.29
N CYS A 65 -7.23 0.45 12.08
CA CYS A 65 -8.17 -0.40 12.81
C CYS A 65 -8.99 -1.27 11.86
N ILE A 66 -9.62 -0.68 10.82
CA ILE A 66 -10.42 -1.45 9.84
C ILE A 66 -9.56 -2.51 9.15
N GLN A 67 -8.34 -2.16 8.73
CA GLN A 67 -7.42 -3.11 8.11
C GLN A 67 -7.10 -4.29 9.04
N SER A 68 -6.75 -4.01 10.29
CA SER A 68 -6.46 -5.04 11.29
C SER A 68 -7.69 -5.92 11.58
N GLU A 69 -8.86 -5.33 11.72
CA GLU A 69 -10.08 -6.09 12.03
C GLU A 69 -10.53 -6.95 10.84
N MET A 70 -10.45 -6.45 9.60
CA MET A 70 -10.89 -7.20 8.42
C MET A 70 -9.88 -8.25 7.98
N TYR A 71 -8.58 -8.00 8.14
CA TYR A 71 -7.52 -8.78 7.47
C TYR A 71 -6.39 -9.25 8.39
N GLY A 72 -6.44 -8.88 9.67
CA GLY A 72 -5.46 -9.26 10.68
C GLY A 72 -4.30 -8.27 10.82
N PHE A 73 -3.73 -8.22 12.03
CA PHE A 73 -2.65 -7.28 12.39
C PHE A 73 -1.40 -7.41 11.51
N ALA A 74 -1.10 -8.62 11.01
CA ALA A 74 0.03 -8.85 10.11
C ALA A 74 -0.04 -8.02 8.80
N GLN A 75 -1.24 -7.54 8.41
CA GLN A 75 -1.34 -6.58 7.30
C GLN A 75 -0.64 -5.27 7.64
N LEU A 76 -0.79 -4.74 8.86
CA LEU A 76 -0.20 -3.46 9.27
C LEU A 76 1.34 -3.51 9.28
N SER A 77 1.92 -4.68 9.54
CA SER A 77 3.37 -4.90 9.41
C SER A 77 3.86 -4.88 7.97
N ALA A 78 3.00 -5.15 6.99
CA ALA A 78 3.36 -5.06 5.58
C ALA A 78 3.19 -3.65 5.02
N LEU A 79 2.15 -2.95 5.47
CA LEU A 79 1.80 -1.59 5.05
C LEU A 79 0.78 -1.01 6.03
N ASN A 80 1.11 0.10 6.68
CA ASN A 80 0.19 0.85 7.55
C ASN A 80 -0.16 2.20 6.90
N PHE A 81 -1.10 2.94 7.47
CA PHE A 81 -1.51 4.19 6.86
C PHE A 81 -0.40 5.27 6.87
N THR A 82 0.48 5.29 7.88
CA THR A 82 1.58 6.28 7.95
C THR A 82 2.60 6.12 6.81
N ASP A 83 2.68 4.94 6.20
CA ASP A 83 3.46 4.69 4.99
C ASP A 83 2.96 5.46 3.76
N VAL A 84 1.84 6.19 3.85
CA VAL A 84 1.37 7.10 2.79
C VAL A 84 2.40 8.18 2.45
N THR A 85 3.27 8.54 3.41
CA THR A 85 4.41 9.44 3.19
C THR A 85 5.40 8.90 2.16
N CYS A 86 5.49 7.58 2.00
CA CYS A 86 6.32 6.97 0.97
C CYS A 86 5.75 7.13 -0.45
N CYS A 87 4.54 7.64 -0.62
CA CYS A 87 4.02 7.97 -1.94
C CYS A 87 4.82 9.09 -2.62
N ASP A 88 5.48 9.96 -1.86
CA ASP A 88 6.32 11.06 -2.34
C ASP A 88 7.49 10.58 -3.21
N VAL A 89 7.88 9.29 -3.11
CA VAL A 89 8.88 8.70 -4.02
C VAL A 89 8.45 8.74 -5.49
N PHE A 90 7.15 8.86 -5.77
CA PHE A 90 6.59 8.96 -7.11
C PHE A 90 6.47 10.40 -7.63
N ALA A 91 6.63 11.41 -6.76
CA ALA A 91 6.59 12.82 -7.15
C ALA A 91 7.76 13.17 -8.09
N ASP A 92 7.63 14.27 -8.84
CA ASP A 92 8.66 14.81 -9.76
C ASP A 92 9.21 13.76 -10.74
N ASN A 93 8.36 12.85 -11.20
CA ASN A 93 8.72 11.81 -12.15
C ASN A 93 8.36 12.25 -13.57
N ASP A 94 9.35 12.58 -14.40
CA ASP A 94 9.13 12.96 -15.80
C ASP A 94 8.50 11.83 -16.64
N ASN A 95 8.58 10.58 -16.18
CA ASN A 95 7.91 9.46 -16.84
C ASN A 95 6.40 9.36 -16.49
N ASP A 96 5.92 10.22 -15.61
CA ASP A 96 4.56 10.29 -15.08
C ASP A 96 4.11 11.75 -14.92
N ALA A 97 3.95 12.46 -16.04
CA ALA A 97 3.73 13.91 -16.05
C ALA A 97 2.45 14.38 -15.35
N GLU A 98 1.48 13.49 -15.15
CA GLU A 98 0.22 13.78 -14.46
C GLU A 98 0.23 13.33 -12.99
N SER A 99 1.39 12.88 -12.47
CA SER A 99 1.55 12.30 -11.14
C SER A 99 0.54 11.17 -10.87
N GLU A 100 0.21 10.36 -11.88
CA GLU A 100 -0.80 9.30 -11.79
C GLU A 100 -0.43 8.30 -10.68
N CYS A 101 0.84 7.89 -10.59
CA CYS A 101 1.30 6.94 -9.60
C CYS A 101 1.27 7.48 -8.17
N GLU A 102 1.63 8.74 -7.98
CA GLU A 102 1.54 9.40 -6.67
C GLU A 102 0.07 9.46 -6.22
N ASN A 103 -0.81 9.94 -7.10
CA ASN A 103 -2.26 10.03 -6.85
C ASN A 103 -2.88 8.66 -6.55
N VAL A 104 -2.54 7.64 -7.35
CA VAL A 104 -2.98 6.26 -7.11
C VAL A 104 -2.47 5.76 -5.77
N CYS A 105 -1.20 6.00 -5.43
CA CYS A 105 -0.61 5.60 -4.16
C CYS A 105 -1.37 6.22 -2.99
N VAL A 106 -1.49 7.55 -2.95
CA VAL A 106 -2.18 8.27 -1.88
C VAL A 106 -3.64 7.81 -1.75
N ALA A 107 -4.35 7.62 -2.86
CA ALA A 107 -5.72 7.16 -2.85
C ALA A 107 -5.87 5.74 -2.29
N VAL A 108 -5.05 4.77 -2.74
CA VAL A 108 -5.19 3.37 -2.27
C VAL A 108 -4.76 3.20 -0.83
N MET A 109 -3.81 4.00 -0.34
CA MET A 109 -3.42 4.00 1.08
C MET A 109 -4.62 4.34 1.97
N GLN A 110 -5.49 5.24 1.51
CA GLN A 110 -6.70 5.67 2.19
C GLN A 110 -7.89 4.69 2.06
N MET A 111 -7.79 3.63 1.25
CA MET A 111 -8.87 2.64 1.09
C MET A 111 -8.84 1.62 2.23
N ALA A 112 -9.58 1.90 3.30
CA ALA A 112 -9.61 1.07 4.52
C ALA A 112 -10.10 -0.37 4.28
N GLY A 113 -11.02 -0.56 3.33
CA GLY A 113 -11.56 -1.88 2.97
C GLY A 113 -10.78 -2.64 1.89
N LEU A 114 -9.55 -2.24 1.57
CA LEU A 114 -8.74 -2.90 0.54
C LEU A 114 -7.50 -3.55 1.15
N ARG A 115 -7.32 -4.86 1.01
CA ARG A 115 -6.14 -5.57 1.53
C ARG A 115 -4.82 -4.99 0.99
N ASN A 116 -3.75 -5.06 1.79
CA ASN A 116 -2.47 -4.47 1.41
C ASN A 116 -1.84 -5.13 0.19
N ASP A 117 -2.00 -6.44 -0.02
CA ASP A 117 -1.54 -7.11 -1.25
C ASP A 117 -2.20 -6.52 -2.52
N ARG A 118 -3.45 -6.06 -2.41
CA ARG A 118 -4.18 -5.38 -3.49
C ARG A 118 -3.79 -3.92 -3.61
N LYS A 119 -3.56 -3.20 -2.49
CA LYS A 119 -3.01 -1.83 -2.51
C LYS A 119 -1.66 -1.81 -3.23
N LEU A 120 -0.73 -2.64 -2.79
CA LEU A 120 0.60 -2.80 -3.37
C LEU A 120 0.55 -3.15 -4.86
N ARG A 121 -0.38 -4.02 -5.26
CA ARG A 121 -0.58 -4.34 -6.69
C ARG A 121 -1.00 -3.12 -7.48
N LYS A 122 -1.98 -2.33 -7.00
CA LYS A 122 -2.43 -1.09 -7.68
C LYS A 122 -1.29 -0.08 -7.81
N ILE A 123 -0.49 0.11 -6.76
CA ILE A 123 0.69 0.99 -6.79
C ILE A 123 1.73 0.48 -7.79
N LYS A 124 1.98 -0.83 -7.81
CA LYS A 124 2.94 -1.41 -8.76
C LYS A 124 2.53 -1.19 -10.22
N THR A 125 1.23 -1.20 -10.50
CA THR A 125 0.68 -1.15 -11.85
C THR A 125 0.06 0.20 -12.24
N CYS A 126 0.29 1.27 -11.47
CA CYS A 126 -0.19 2.62 -11.81
C CYS A 126 0.39 3.12 -13.14
N MET A 127 1.54 2.58 -13.56
CA MET A 127 2.07 2.74 -14.90
C MET A 127 2.43 1.37 -15.48
N LYS A 128 2.49 1.29 -16.82
CA LYS A 128 2.91 0.07 -17.55
C LYS A 128 4.27 -0.44 -17.07
N ARG A 129 5.20 0.46 -16.77
CA ARG A 129 6.49 0.17 -16.13
C ARG A 129 6.73 1.19 -15.02
N ASN A 130 6.58 0.76 -13.77
CA ASN A 130 6.85 1.58 -12.60
C ASN A 130 8.24 1.21 -11.99
N PRO A 131 9.34 1.91 -12.37
CA PRO A 131 10.67 1.63 -11.81
C PRO A 131 10.80 2.07 -10.34
N LEU A 132 9.96 3.01 -9.89
CA LEU A 132 10.00 3.59 -8.54
C LEU A 132 9.30 2.70 -7.50
N TYR A 133 8.53 1.69 -7.90
CA TYR A 133 7.87 0.76 -6.97
C TYR A 133 8.86 0.07 -6.00
N ARG A 134 10.09 -0.23 -6.45
CA ARG A 134 11.12 -0.77 -5.54
C ARG A 134 11.62 0.26 -4.52
N CYS A 135 11.71 1.53 -4.91
CA CYS A 135 12.05 2.63 -4.00
C CYS A 135 10.94 2.83 -2.96
N PHE A 136 9.67 2.79 -3.38
CA PHE A 136 8.52 2.80 -2.48
C PHE A 136 8.64 1.73 -1.39
N LEU A 137 8.90 0.47 -1.77
CA LEU A 137 9.05 -0.61 -0.78
C LEU A 137 10.25 -0.40 0.18
N ARG A 138 11.35 0.22 -0.29
CA ARG A 138 12.47 0.58 0.58
C ARG A 138 12.08 1.65 1.59
N CYS A 139 11.32 2.66 1.16
CA CYS A 139 10.80 3.69 2.07
C CYS A 139 9.87 3.08 3.12
N VAL A 140 8.95 2.19 2.72
CA VAL A 140 8.07 1.49 3.68
C VAL A 140 8.89 0.73 4.72
N GLN A 141 9.88 -0.05 4.26
CA GLN A 141 10.78 -0.76 5.16
C GLN A 141 11.54 0.20 6.10
N TRP A 142 12.05 1.31 5.55
CA TRP A 142 12.74 2.33 6.33
C TRP A 142 11.84 2.93 7.42
N ASN A 143 10.60 3.29 7.11
CA ASN A 143 9.64 3.83 8.07
C ASN A 143 9.33 2.85 9.22
N HIS A 144 9.47 1.54 8.99
CA HIS A 144 9.24 0.52 10.02
C HIS A 144 10.47 0.29 10.89
N GLU A 145 11.66 0.59 10.38
CA GLU A 145 12.96 0.35 11.04
C GLU A 145 13.55 1.62 11.68
N SER A 146 13.16 2.81 11.21
CA SER A 146 13.78 4.08 11.54
C SER A 146 12.74 5.16 11.86
N SER A 147 13.08 6.06 12.77
CA SER A 147 12.32 7.29 13.04
C SER A 147 12.83 8.50 12.26
N ALA A 148 13.94 8.36 11.53
CA ALA A 148 14.49 9.41 10.68
C ALA A 148 13.69 9.53 9.37
N ALA A 149 13.63 10.73 8.82
CA ALA A 149 13.01 10.95 7.51
C ALA A 149 13.74 10.17 6.42
N PHE A 150 12.98 9.56 5.50
CA PHE A 150 13.55 8.90 4.34
C PHE A 150 14.03 9.95 3.33
N VAL A 151 15.33 9.93 2.99
CA VAL A 151 15.93 10.83 1.99
C VAL A 151 16.06 10.08 0.67
N PHE A 152 15.40 10.56 -0.39
CA PHE A 152 15.32 9.85 -1.66
C PHE A 152 16.71 9.58 -2.27
N GLU A 153 17.58 10.59 -2.26
CA GLU A 153 18.93 10.58 -2.85
C GLU A 153 19.84 9.53 -2.20
N GLU A 154 19.62 9.21 -0.92
CA GLU A 154 20.45 8.26 -0.17
C GLU A 154 20.09 6.80 -0.49
N HIS A 155 18.85 6.57 -0.94
CA HIS A 155 18.28 5.22 -1.04
C HIS A 155 17.81 4.84 -2.43
N CYS A 156 17.63 5.82 -3.32
CA CYS A 156 17.00 5.67 -4.63
C CYS A 156 17.75 6.43 -5.72
N SER A 157 17.52 6.05 -6.98
CA SER A 157 18.19 6.66 -8.13
C SER A 157 17.26 7.59 -8.88
N TRP A 158 17.66 8.85 -9.01
CA TRP A 158 17.01 9.85 -9.86
C TRP A 158 16.88 9.44 -11.33
N ARG A 159 17.75 8.54 -11.83
CA ARG A 159 17.62 7.99 -13.19
C ARG A 159 16.26 7.34 -13.44
N ASN A 160 15.60 6.84 -12.40
CA ASN A 160 14.26 6.24 -12.51
C ASN A 160 13.13 7.27 -12.68
N LYS A 161 13.40 8.57 -12.41
CA LYS A 161 12.49 9.70 -12.59
C LYS A 161 12.73 10.48 -13.88
N MET A 162 13.84 10.22 -14.58
CA MET A 162 14.32 11.04 -15.70
C MET A 162 13.92 10.45 -17.07
N LEU A 163 13.73 11.33 -18.06
CA LEU A 163 13.55 11.01 -19.47
C LEU A 163 14.88 11.14 -20.24
N PRO A 164 15.15 10.25 -21.20
CA PRO A 164 16.30 10.40 -22.10
C PRO A 164 16.29 11.73 -22.86
N GLY A 165 17.45 12.36 -23.00
CA GLY A 165 17.63 13.57 -23.83
C GLY A 165 17.20 14.88 -23.19
N LYS A 166 16.65 14.87 -21.96
CA LYS A 166 16.45 16.08 -21.16
C LYS A 166 17.74 16.43 -20.40
N LEU A 167 18.02 17.74 -20.28
CA LEU A 167 19.09 18.24 -19.42
C LEU A 167 18.56 18.38 -17.99
N TYR A 168 19.25 17.77 -17.05
CA TYR A 168 18.99 17.88 -15.62
C TYR A 168 20.14 18.64 -14.98
N LEU A 169 19.82 19.70 -14.24
CA LEU A 169 20.80 20.48 -13.48
C LEU A 169 20.68 20.07 -12.01
N GLY A 170 21.80 19.66 -11.40
CA GLY A 170 21.85 19.20 -10.02
C GLY A 170 23.17 18.52 -9.71
N ASP A 171 23.26 17.92 -8.53
CA ASP A 171 24.45 17.18 -8.11
C ASP A 171 24.70 15.97 -9.01
N GLU A 172 25.98 15.61 -9.16
CA GLU A 172 26.39 14.47 -9.96
C GLU A 172 25.83 13.16 -9.38
N LEU A 173 25.16 12.37 -10.22
CA LEU A 173 24.64 11.05 -9.84
C LEU A 173 25.81 10.07 -9.68
N ARG A 174 26.20 9.79 -8.43
CA ARG A 174 27.18 8.74 -8.11
C ARG A 174 26.56 7.36 -8.41
N VAL A 175 27.26 6.56 -9.21
CA VAL A 175 26.85 5.22 -9.68
C VAL A 175 27.33 4.14 -8.73
#